data_AF-A0A6G1RMS3-F1
#
_entry.id   AF-A0A6G1RMS3-F1
#
_cell.length_a   1.000
_cell.length_b   1.000
_cell.length_c   1.000
_cell.angle_alpha   90.00
_cell.angle_beta   90.00
_cell.angle_gamma   90.00
#
_symmetry.space_group_name_H-M   'P 1'
#
loop_
_entity.id
_entity.type
_entity.pdbx_description
1 polymer ?
#
loop_
_entity_poly.entity_id
_entity_poly.type
_entity_poly.pdbx_seq_one_letter_code
_entity_poly.pdbx_strand_id
1 'polypeptide(L)'
;IARTSLIQEFSSGFWTGSQLACWDKTEKPWSIFPKLSIYLRDENSSRSFRISILPQLYIQPILGIGDNLQCYRFGISSSSNALVIGATVMEGFYVIFDRAQRRVGFAVSPCAEVDGSPVSEIEGPFTTADVASNCVSSVSFHEPVLWIASYALMSLCGIILLVLIILLLIPPRCQHRYTDNDVVNDESSLVRHRWK
;
A
#
# COMPACT_ATOMS: atom_id res chain seq x y z
N ILE A 1 46.66 -1.88 -1.68
CA ILE A 1 46.20 -3.29 -1.62
C ILE A 1 44.72 -3.28 -1.99
N ALA A 2 44.41 -3.42 -3.27
CA ALA A 2 43.04 -3.61 -3.71
C ALA A 2 42.68 -5.07 -3.42
N ARG A 3 41.83 -5.31 -2.41
CA ARG A 3 41.23 -6.62 -2.21
C ARG A 3 40.25 -6.82 -3.36
N THR A 4 40.65 -7.58 -4.38
CA THR A 4 39.73 -8.22 -5.32
C THR A 4 38.79 -9.08 -4.48
N SER A 5 37.56 -8.59 -4.29
CA SER A 5 36.52 -9.31 -3.57
C SER A 5 36.26 -10.61 -4.31
N LEU A 6 36.47 -11.73 -3.62
CA LEU A 6 35.97 -13.07 -3.99
C LEU A 6 34.43 -13.06 -3.91
N ILE A 7 33.77 -12.25 -4.74
CA ILE A 7 32.31 -12.30 -4.88
C ILE A 7 32.04 -13.61 -5.61
N GLN A 8 31.59 -14.60 -4.85
CA GLN A 8 30.85 -15.71 -5.41
C GLN A 8 29.62 -15.08 -6.08
N GLU A 9 29.57 -15.09 -7.42
CA GLU A 9 28.46 -14.48 -8.14
C GLU A 9 27.17 -15.18 -7.73
N PHE A 10 26.36 -14.49 -6.93
CA PHE A 10 25.04 -14.96 -6.56
C PHE A 10 24.15 -14.97 -7.80
N SER A 11 23.37 -16.03 -7.96
CA SER A 11 22.38 -16.09 -9.03
C SER A 11 21.36 -14.95 -8.87
N SER A 12 20.81 -14.47 -9.98
CA SER A 12 19.68 -13.54 -9.96
C SER A 12 18.48 -14.10 -9.18
N GLY A 13 18.35 -15.44 -9.17
CA GLY A 13 17.34 -16.14 -8.41
C GLY A 13 17.43 -15.90 -6.90
N PHE A 14 18.64 -15.81 -6.34
CA PHE A 14 18.83 -15.53 -4.92
C PHE A 14 18.27 -14.15 -4.53
N TRP A 15 18.63 -13.11 -5.29
CA TRP A 15 18.19 -11.73 -5.04
C TRP A 15 16.69 -11.52 -5.23
N THR A 16 16.09 -12.27 -6.16
CA THR A 16 14.64 -12.25 -6.38
C THR A 16 13.87 -13.14 -5.39
N GLY A 17 14.58 -13.92 -4.56
CA GLY A 17 13.99 -14.86 -3.61
C GLY A 17 13.45 -16.15 -4.22
N SER A 18 13.72 -16.40 -5.51
CA SER A 18 13.31 -17.64 -6.21
C SER A 18 14.28 -18.80 -6.01
N GLN A 19 15.50 -18.53 -5.54
CA GLN A 19 16.52 -19.53 -5.24
C GLN A 19 17.15 -19.29 -3.87
N LEU A 20 17.73 -20.35 -3.30
CA LEU A 20 18.48 -20.31 -2.05
C LEU A 20 19.98 -20.37 -2.35
N ALA A 21 20.78 -19.77 -1.47
CA ALA A 21 22.23 -19.95 -1.46
C ALA A 21 22.61 -20.83 -0.27
N CYS A 22 23.40 -21.87 -0.50
CA CYS A 22 23.73 -22.87 0.53
C CYS A 22 25.24 -22.95 0.75
N TRP A 23 25.62 -23.05 2.01
CA TRP A 23 27.00 -23.26 2.46
C TRP A 23 27.07 -24.50 3.34
N ASP A 24 28.27 -25.00 3.58
CA ASP A 24 28.49 -25.97 4.64
C ASP A 24 28.12 -25.36 6.00
N LYS A 25 27.54 -26.15 6.91
CA LYS A 25 27.11 -25.67 8.25
C LYS A 25 28.23 -25.06 9.08
N THR A 26 29.49 -25.41 8.80
CA THR A 26 30.66 -24.84 9.48
C THR A 26 31.00 -23.42 8.99
N GLU A 27 30.47 -23.01 7.85
CA GLU A 27 30.73 -21.71 7.23
C GLU A 27 29.55 -20.74 7.46
N LYS A 28 29.88 -19.50 7.80
CA LYS A 28 28.89 -18.41 7.99
C LYS A 28 29.14 -17.32 6.94
N PRO A 29 28.15 -17.00 6.07
CA PRO A 29 28.36 -16.05 4.99
C PRO A 29 28.33 -14.58 5.45
N TRP A 30 28.23 -14.29 6.75
CA TRP A 30 27.99 -12.92 7.24
C TRP A 30 29.07 -11.91 6.85
N SER A 31 30.33 -12.34 6.76
CA SER A 31 31.45 -11.44 6.50
C SER A 31 31.52 -10.89 5.06
N ILE A 32 30.85 -11.53 4.11
CA ILE A 32 30.81 -11.10 2.70
C ILE A 32 29.65 -10.16 2.39
N PHE A 33 28.70 -10.02 3.31
CA PHE A 33 27.52 -9.18 3.16
C PHE A 33 27.69 -7.86 3.93
N PRO A 34 27.26 -6.72 3.37
CA PRO A 34 27.38 -5.43 4.04
C PRO A 34 26.35 -5.26 5.17
N LYS A 35 26.59 -4.32 6.08
CA LYS A 35 25.51 -3.81 6.92
C LYS A 35 24.61 -2.88 6.11
N LEU A 36 23.31 -2.88 6.39
CA LEU A 36 22.33 -1.99 5.75
C LEU A 36 21.85 -0.97 6.78
N SER A 37 21.81 0.32 6.40
CA SER A 37 21.42 1.40 7.31
C SER A 37 20.28 2.22 6.73
N ILE A 38 19.28 2.51 7.56
CA ILE A 38 18.13 3.35 7.23
C ILE A 38 18.19 4.57 8.14
N TYR A 39 18.29 5.76 7.54
CA TYR A 39 18.24 7.02 8.26
C TYR A 39 16.79 7.47 8.41
N LEU A 40 16.41 7.80 9.63
CA LEU A 40 15.08 8.30 9.99
C LEU A 40 15.24 9.70 10.59
N ARG A 41 14.33 10.61 10.22
CA ARG A 41 14.33 11.95 10.81
C ARG A 41 13.98 11.86 12.29
N ASP A 42 14.74 12.58 13.11
CA ASP A 42 14.47 12.73 14.54
C ASP A 42 13.25 13.65 14.75
N GLU A 43 12.72 13.69 15.98
CA GLU A 43 11.68 14.67 16.36
C GLU A 43 12.18 16.10 16.13
N ASN A 44 13.48 16.33 16.33
CA ASN A 44 14.13 17.52 15.86
C ASN A 44 14.40 17.39 14.35
N SER A 45 13.69 18.19 13.55
CA SER A 45 13.77 18.15 12.09
C SER A 45 15.15 18.44 11.51
N SER A 46 16.08 19.04 12.28
CA SER A 46 17.46 19.28 11.86
C SER A 46 18.40 18.09 12.10
N ARG A 47 17.86 17.00 12.66
CA ARG A 47 18.60 15.81 13.06
C ARG A 47 17.98 14.55 12.48
N SER A 48 18.81 13.53 12.36
CA SER A 48 18.39 12.16 12.07
C SER A 48 19.15 11.19 12.95
N PHE A 49 18.64 9.98 13.04
CA PHE A 49 19.36 8.82 13.56
C PHE A 49 19.30 7.72 12.51
N ARG A 50 20.20 6.74 12.60
CA ARG A 50 20.16 5.57 11.72
C ARG A 50 19.93 4.31 12.53
N ILE A 51 19.10 3.45 11.97
CA ILE A 51 19.01 2.05 12.38
C ILE A 51 19.78 1.21 11.36
N SER A 52 20.61 0.30 11.83
CA SER A 52 21.42 -0.57 10.98
C SER A 52 21.12 -2.02 11.30
N ILE A 53 20.92 -2.84 10.27
CA ILE A 53 20.79 -4.29 10.38
C ILE A 53 22.03 -4.96 9.82
N LEU A 54 22.49 -6.00 10.51
CA LEU A 54 23.59 -6.84 10.06
C LEU A 54 23.08 -7.98 9.15
N PRO A 55 23.97 -8.61 8.36
CA PRO A 55 23.62 -9.70 7.44
C PRO A 55 22.79 -10.83 8.05
N GLN A 56 22.98 -11.12 9.34
CA GLN A 56 22.26 -12.15 10.07
C GLN A 56 20.73 -11.97 10.02
N LEU A 57 20.24 -10.73 9.89
CA LEU A 57 18.81 -10.43 9.82
C LEU A 57 18.24 -10.61 8.41
N TYR A 58 18.98 -10.21 7.37
CA TYR A 58 18.47 -10.19 5.99
C TYR A 58 19.00 -11.32 5.10
N ILE A 59 19.95 -12.12 5.57
CA ILE A 59 20.38 -13.38 4.96
C ILE A 59 19.87 -14.49 5.87
N GLN A 60 18.63 -14.90 5.62
CA GLN A 60 17.83 -15.65 6.58
C GLN A 60 18.02 -17.16 6.40
N PRO A 61 18.38 -17.91 7.45
CA PRO A 61 18.49 -19.35 7.38
C PRO A 61 17.12 -19.99 7.10
N ILE A 62 17.10 -20.99 6.21
CA ILE A 62 15.96 -21.88 6.01
C ILE A 62 16.23 -23.19 6.75
N LEU A 63 15.26 -23.66 7.52
CA LEU A 63 15.35 -24.94 8.22
C LEU A 63 15.17 -26.11 7.24
N GLY A 64 15.97 -27.17 7.41
CA GLY A 64 15.62 -28.51 6.90
C GLY A 64 16.08 -28.88 5.49
N ILE A 65 17.23 -28.38 5.01
CA ILE A 65 17.78 -28.77 3.71
C ILE A 65 19.10 -29.54 3.90
N GLY A 66 19.00 -30.88 3.92
CA GLY A 66 20.14 -31.80 3.99
C GLY A 66 20.89 -31.80 5.34
N ASP A 67 21.62 -32.88 5.60
CA ASP A 67 22.25 -33.08 6.91
C ASP A 67 23.47 -32.16 7.15
N ASN A 68 24.15 -31.69 6.09
CA ASN A 68 25.42 -30.96 6.20
C ASN A 68 25.41 -29.52 5.63
N LEU A 69 24.29 -29.09 5.02
CA LEU A 69 24.20 -27.75 4.42
C LEU A 69 23.32 -26.83 5.25
N GLN A 70 23.67 -25.55 5.25
CA GLN A 70 22.82 -24.47 5.72
C GLN A 70 22.49 -23.56 4.54
N CYS A 71 21.21 -23.50 4.20
CA CYS A 71 20.72 -22.68 3.11
C CYS A 71 20.10 -21.39 3.65
N TYR A 72 20.25 -20.32 2.88
CA TYR A 72 19.78 -18.99 3.20
C TYR A 72 18.95 -18.43 2.06
N ARG A 73 17.94 -17.63 2.41
CA ARG A 73 17.20 -16.79 1.47
C ARG A 73 17.55 -15.32 1.68
N PHE A 74 17.35 -14.51 0.64
CA PHE A 74 17.43 -13.07 0.74
C PHE A 74 16.13 -12.50 1.34
N GLY A 75 16.23 -11.86 2.49
CA GLY A 75 15.11 -11.34 3.31
C GLY A 75 14.61 -9.96 2.89
N ILE A 76 14.94 -9.51 1.68
CA ILE A 76 14.55 -8.23 1.10
C ILE A 76 13.89 -8.51 -0.25
N SER A 77 12.77 -7.84 -0.52
CA SER A 77 12.02 -8.00 -1.76
C SER A 77 11.71 -6.66 -2.41
N SER A 78 11.55 -6.67 -3.73
CA SER A 78 11.07 -5.51 -4.48
C SER A 78 9.59 -5.26 -4.20
N SER A 79 9.22 -3.99 -4.09
CA SER A 79 7.84 -3.52 -3.92
C SER A 79 7.55 -2.43 -4.95
N SER A 80 6.35 -2.43 -5.52
CA SER A 80 5.93 -1.42 -6.50
C SER A 80 5.31 -0.18 -5.86
N ASN A 81 4.80 -0.29 -4.63
CA ASN A 81 3.87 0.70 -4.07
C ASN A 81 4.35 1.33 -2.77
N ALA A 82 5.26 0.68 -2.03
CA ALA A 82 5.64 1.13 -0.70
C ALA A 82 7.03 0.63 -0.28
N LEU A 83 7.68 1.39 0.61
CA LEU A 83 8.78 0.90 1.42
C LEU A 83 8.20 0.30 2.70
N VAL A 84 8.38 -1.01 2.89
CA VAL A 84 7.85 -1.74 4.04
C VAL A 84 8.99 -2.16 4.96
N ILE A 85 9.04 -1.59 6.15
CA ILE A 85 9.93 -2.05 7.23
C ILE A 85 9.25 -3.27 7.88
N GLY A 86 9.56 -4.46 7.34
CA GLY A 86 8.97 -5.72 7.79
C GLY A 86 9.71 -6.39 8.95
N ALA A 87 9.32 -7.63 9.24
CA ALA A 87 9.88 -8.45 10.33
C ALA A 87 11.41 -8.55 10.27
N THR A 88 12.00 -8.74 9.08
CA THR A 88 13.45 -8.77 8.84
C THR A 88 14.19 -7.61 9.52
N VAL A 89 13.62 -6.40 9.49
CA VAL A 89 14.23 -5.24 10.15
C VAL A 89 13.81 -5.17 11.60
N MET A 90 12.52 -5.36 11.89
CA MET A 90 11.95 -5.20 13.23
C MET A 90 12.50 -6.21 14.25
N GLU A 91 12.92 -7.40 13.82
CA GLU A 91 13.53 -8.41 14.69
C GLU A 91 14.82 -7.90 15.35
N GLY A 92 15.53 -6.96 14.72
CA GLY A 92 16.72 -6.33 15.29
C GLY A 92 16.45 -5.33 16.41
N PHE A 93 15.20 -4.88 16.61
CA PHE A 93 14.93 -3.70 17.43
C PHE A 93 13.75 -3.91 18.38
N TYR A 94 13.81 -3.24 19.52
CA TYR A 94 12.63 -2.95 20.32
C TYR A 94 11.93 -1.73 19.71
N VAL A 95 10.74 -1.96 19.13
CA VAL A 95 9.98 -0.95 18.40
C VAL A 95 8.82 -0.44 19.26
N ILE A 96 8.73 0.88 19.43
CA ILE A 96 7.73 1.54 20.27
C ILE A 96 6.76 2.30 19.37
N PHE A 97 5.49 1.90 19.36
CA PHE A 97 4.43 2.61 18.66
C PHE A 97 3.72 3.59 19.60
N ASP A 98 4.30 4.78 19.78
CA ASP A 98 3.74 5.83 20.63
C ASP A 98 2.66 6.63 19.88
N ARG A 99 1.45 6.06 19.86
CA ARG A 99 0.28 6.65 19.20
C ARG A 99 -0.16 7.97 19.85
N ALA A 100 0.05 8.13 21.16
CA ALA A 100 -0.34 9.34 21.88
C ALA A 100 0.50 10.54 21.42
N GLN A 101 1.79 10.33 21.17
CA GLN A 101 2.72 11.36 20.69
C GLN A 101 3.00 11.31 19.18
N ARG A 102 2.31 10.43 18.45
CA ARG A 102 2.39 10.29 16.97
C ARG A 102 3.81 10.03 16.47
N ARG A 103 4.54 9.16 17.16
CA ARG A 103 5.93 8.83 16.85
C ARG A 103 6.18 7.33 16.95
N VAL A 104 7.27 6.89 16.32
CA VAL A 104 7.77 5.52 16.40
C VAL A 104 9.19 5.56 16.94
N GLY A 105 9.43 4.87 18.05
CA GLY A 105 10.74 4.75 18.68
C GLY A 105 11.43 3.44 18.32
N PHE A 106 12.77 3.47 18.28
CA PHE A 106 13.62 2.31 18.07
C PHE A 106 14.69 2.25 19.15
N ALA A 107 14.95 1.06 19.67
CA ALA A 107 16.09 0.74 20.51
C ALA A 107 16.66 -0.61 20.08
N VAL A 108 17.96 -0.86 20.33
CA VAL A 108 18.55 -2.18 20.08
C VAL A 108 17.85 -3.22 20.96
N SER A 109 17.46 -4.35 20.36
CA SER A 109 16.82 -5.43 21.10
C SER A 109 17.88 -6.36 21.72
N PRO A 110 17.89 -6.57 23.05
CA PRO A 110 18.81 -7.53 23.67
C PRO A 110 18.49 -8.99 23.33
N CYS A 111 17.29 -9.26 22.79
CA CYS A 111 16.92 -10.60 22.31
C CYS A 111 17.45 -10.86 20.89
N ALA A 112 17.91 -9.81 20.19
CA ALA A 112 18.39 -9.91 18.81
C ALA A 112 19.90 -10.08 18.80
N GLU A 113 20.35 -11.29 19.12
CA GLU A 113 21.77 -11.64 19.17
C GLU A 113 22.02 -12.97 18.47
N VAL A 114 23.19 -13.06 17.83
CA VAL A 114 23.72 -14.31 17.27
C VAL A 114 25.09 -14.52 17.87
N ASP A 115 25.29 -15.67 18.52
CA ASP A 115 26.51 -16.00 19.27
C ASP A 115 26.89 -14.93 20.32
N GLY A 116 25.89 -14.34 20.99
CA GLY A 116 26.09 -13.31 22.02
C GLY A 116 26.54 -11.95 21.48
N SER A 117 26.46 -11.73 20.17
CA SER A 117 26.73 -10.44 19.53
C SER A 117 25.45 -9.84 18.95
N PRO A 118 25.22 -8.53 19.09
CA PRO A 118 24.02 -7.87 18.55
C PRO A 118 24.00 -7.97 17.02
N VAL A 119 22.81 -8.16 16.45
CA VAL A 119 22.61 -8.18 14.99
C VAL A 119 22.08 -6.88 14.41
N SER A 120 22.05 -5.83 15.22
CA SER A 120 21.57 -4.49 14.86
C SER A 120 22.34 -3.40 15.61
N GLU A 121 22.34 -2.19 15.05
CA GLU A 121 22.97 -1.01 15.64
C GLU A 121 22.01 0.18 15.54
N ILE A 122 22.10 1.11 16.49
CA ILE A 122 21.45 2.42 16.41
C ILE A 122 22.49 3.50 16.71
N GLU A 123 22.55 4.52 15.86
CA GLU A 123 23.49 5.62 16.01
C GLU A 123 22.82 6.96 15.71
N GLY A 124 23.29 8.02 16.37
CA GLY A 124 22.82 9.39 16.15
C GLY A 124 23.22 10.31 17.31
N PRO A 125 22.93 11.62 17.19
CA PRO A 125 22.27 12.25 16.05
C PRO A 125 23.24 12.61 14.91
N PHE A 126 22.72 12.61 13.68
CA PHE A 126 23.38 13.16 12.48
C PHE A 126 22.66 14.42 12.03
N THR A 127 23.37 15.37 11.42
CA THR A 127 22.74 16.56 10.83
C THR A 127 21.96 16.19 9.56
N THR A 128 20.88 16.91 9.28
CA THR A 128 20.10 16.78 8.03
C THR A 128 20.13 18.07 7.20
N ALA A 129 21.15 18.92 7.37
CA ALA A 129 21.24 20.21 6.69
C ALA A 129 21.39 20.07 5.15
N ASP A 130 21.91 18.94 4.71
CA ASP A 130 22.17 18.56 3.31
C ASP A 130 21.02 17.77 2.65
N VAL A 131 19.94 17.49 3.39
CA VAL A 131 18.80 16.71 2.92
C VAL A 131 17.55 17.60 2.83
N ALA A 132 16.66 17.28 1.88
CA ALA A 132 15.36 17.95 1.77
C ALA A 132 14.61 17.99 3.12
N SER A 133 13.91 19.08 3.39
CA SER A 133 13.13 19.26 4.62
C SER A 133 12.01 18.22 4.78
N ASN A 134 11.45 17.76 3.65
CA ASN A 134 10.48 16.69 3.58
C ASN A 134 10.88 15.69 2.48
N CYS A 135 10.97 14.40 2.84
CA CYS A 135 11.32 13.31 1.94
C CYS A 135 10.09 12.43 1.58
N VAL A 136 8.90 12.79 2.08
CA VAL A 136 7.66 12.10 1.75
C VAL A 136 7.13 12.69 0.46
N SER A 137 7.16 11.90 -0.62
CA SER A 137 6.47 12.24 -1.85
C SER A 137 4.98 12.32 -1.55
N SER A 138 4.38 13.50 -1.76
CA SER A 138 2.93 13.66 -1.76
C SER A 138 2.37 12.94 -3.00
N VAL A 139 2.19 11.62 -2.91
CA VAL A 139 1.31 10.93 -3.84
C VAL A 139 -0.08 11.47 -3.51
N SER A 140 -0.54 12.41 -4.32
CA SER A 140 -1.93 12.84 -4.35
C SER A 140 -2.77 11.59 -4.65
N PHE A 141 -3.16 10.86 -3.62
CA PHE A 141 -4.16 9.81 -3.76
C PHE A 141 -5.35 10.45 -4.46
N HIS A 142 -5.74 9.92 -5.62
CA HIS A 142 -6.92 10.33 -6.40
C HIS A 142 -8.25 10.11 -5.64
N GLU A 143 -8.22 9.71 -4.38
CA GLU A 143 -9.39 9.57 -3.52
C GLU A 143 -10.32 10.79 -3.54
N PRO A 144 -9.89 12.07 -3.41
CA PRO A 144 -10.82 13.18 -3.41
C PRO A 144 -11.56 13.31 -4.74
N VAL A 145 -10.96 12.88 -5.87
CA VAL A 145 -11.64 12.91 -7.18
C VAL A 145 -12.77 11.88 -7.24
N LEU A 146 -12.58 10.70 -6.64
CA LEU A 146 -13.61 9.65 -6.61
C LEU A 146 -14.80 10.05 -5.74
N TRP A 147 -14.53 10.65 -4.57
CA TRP A 147 -15.58 11.18 -3.69
C TRP A 147 -16.33 12.34 -4.36
N ILE A 148 -15.63 13.27 -5.00
CA ILE A 148 -16.24 14.39 -5.75
C ILE A 148 -17.13 13.86 -6.89
N ALA A 149 -16.66 12.89 -7.67
CA ALA A 149 -17.43 12.30 -8.76
C ALA A 149 -18.69 11.57 -8.25
N SER A 150 -18.58 10.84 -7.13
CA SER A 150 -19.70 10.13 -6.51
C SER A 150 -20.78 11.09 -6.00
N TYR A 151 -20.39 12.15 -5.28
CA TYR A 151 -21.34 13.16 -4.80
C TYR A 151 -22.01 13.93 -5.95
N ALA A 152 -21.26 14.25 -7.01
CA ALA A 152 -21.82 14.89 -8.19
C ALA A 152 -22.88 14.02 -8.88
N LEU A 153 -22.59 12.71 -9.06
CA LEU A 153 -23.52 11.76 -9.66
C LEU A 153 -24.78 11.57 -8.81
N MET A 154 -24.61 11.40 -7.49
CA MET A 154 -25.74 11.28 -6.56
C MET A 154 -26.64 12.53 -6.57
N SER A 155 -26.05 13.72 -6.60
CA SER A 155 -26.79 14.97 -6.68
C SER A 155 -27.59 15.08 -7.98
N LEU A 156 -26.96 14.77 -9.13
CA LEU A 156 -27.62 14.77 -10.42
C LEU A 156 -28.81 13.79 -10.47
N CYS A 157 -28.60 12.55 -10.01
CA CYS A 157 -29.67 11.56 -9.93
C CYS A 157 -30.81 12.00 -9.00
N GLY A 158 -30.49 12.60 -7.84
CA GLY A 158 -31.48 13.13 -6.92
C GLY A 158 -32.33 14.25 -7.53
N ILE A 159 -31.71 15.16 -8.27
CA ILE A 159 -32.42 16.25 -8.98
C ILE A 159 -33.37 15.67 -10.04
N ILE A 160 -32.90 14.71 -10.85
CA ILE A 160 -33.72 14.08 -11.89
C ILE A 160 -34.94 13.39 -11.28
N LEU A 161 -34.75 12.60 -10.22
CA LEU A 161 -35.85 11.91 -9.52
C LEU A 161 -36.85 12.91 -8.94
N LEU A 162 -36.36 14.00 -8.34
CA LEU A 162 -37.21 15.04 -7.77
C LEU A 162 -38.06 15.72 -8.85
N VAL A 163 -37.48 16.04 -10.00
CA VAL A 163 -38.21 16.61 -11.14
C VAL A 163 -39.29 15.64 -11.65
N LEU A 164 -38.96 14.35 -11.78
CA LEU A 164 -39.94 13.32 -12.19
C LEU A 164 -41.09 13.20 -11.19
N ILE A 165 -40.81 13.24 -9.89
CA ILE A 165 -41.85 13.21 -8.84
C ILE A 165 -42.75 14.45 -8.95
N ILE A 166 -42.19 15.64 -9.13
CA ILE A 166 -42.97 16.86 -9.32
C ILE A 166 -43.89 16.73 -10.55
N LEU A 167 -43.36 16.25 -11.68
CA LEU A 167 -44.15 16.04 -12.89
C LEU A 167 -45.30 15.04 -12.71
N LEU A 168 -45.10 14.00 -11.91
CA LEU A 168 -46.14 13.01 -11.57
C LEU A 168 -47.19 13.55 -10.59
N LEU A 169 -46.79 14.44 -9.69
CA LEU A 169 -47.70 15.06 -8.71
C LEU A 169 -48.48 16.25 -9.29
N ILE A 170 -48.05 16.83 -10.41
CA ILE A 170 -48.82 17.81 -11.17
C ILE A 170 -50.03 17.10 -11.81
N PRO A 171 -51.28 17.46 -11.48
CA PRO A 171 -52.45 16.84 -12.08
C PRO A 171 -52.44 16.99 -13.62
N PRO A 172 -52.93 16.00 -14.40
CA PRO A 172 -53.01 16.07 -15.86
C PRO A 172 -54.15 17.00 -16.30
N ARG A 173 -54.14 18.26 -15.86
CA ARG A 173 -55.12 19.29 -16.25
C ARG A 173 -54.54 20.39 -17.13
N CYS A 174 -53.25 20.31 -17.49
CA CYS A 174 -52.63 21.22 -18.45
C CYS A 174 -52.00 20.53 -19.68
N GLN A 175 -52.11 19.20 -19.81
CA GLN A 175 -51.61 18.48 -21.00
C GLN A 175 -52.67 18.25 -22.09
N HIS A 176 -53.90 18.76 -21.91
CA HIS A 176 -55.00 18.61 -22.87
C HIS A 176 -55.57 19.96 -23.32
N ARG A 177 -54.71 20.81 -23.90
CA ARG A 177 -55.16 21.98 -24.67
C ARG A 177 -54.24 22.28 -25.86
N TYR A 178 -53.90 21.25 -26.62
CA TYR A 178 -53.37 21.41 -27.99
C TYR A 178 -53.60 20.16 -28.83
N THR A 179 -54.86 19.86 -29.13
CA THR A 179 -55.25 19.13 -30.35
C THR A 179 -56.66 19.58 -30.70
N ASP A 180 -56.74 20.66 -31.46
CA ASP A 180 -57.95 21.01 -32.19
C ASP A 180 -57.93 20.23 -33.52
N ASN A 181 -59.10 19.80 -33.96
CA ASN A 181 -59.41 18.88 -35.07
C ASN A 181 -59.33 17.39 -34.74
N ASP A 182 -60.42 16.84 -34.19
CA ASP A 182 -61.04 15.67 -34.78
C ASP A 182 -62.56 15.70 -34.54
N VAL A 183 -63.28 15.65 -35.66
CA VAL A 183 -64.73 15.70 -35.78
C VAL A 183 -65.35 14.50 -35.06
N VAL A 184 -66.17 14.77 -34.04
CA VAL A 184 -67.06 13.78 -33.43
C VAL A 184 -68.21 13.52 -34.42
N ASN A 185 -68.19 12.35 -35.08
CA ASN A 185 -69.37 11.81 -35.74
C ASN A 185 -69.93 10.70 -34.83
N ASP A 186 -71.15 10.93 -34.36
CA ASP A 186 -71.81 10.11 -33.37
C ASP A 186 -72.13 8.70 -33.89
N GLU A 187 -72.01 7.75 -32.98
CA GLU A 187 -72.49 6.39 -33.03
C GLU A 187 -73.78 6.17 -33.85
N SER A 188 -73.79 5.15 -34.69
CA SER A 188 -75.01 4.40 -34.96
C SER A 188 -74.67 2.92 -35.12
N SER A 189 -74.25 2.32 -34.02
CA SER A 189 -74.34 0.88 -33.82
C SER A 189 -75.79 0.50 -33.50
N LEU A 190 -76.25 -0.56 -34.17
CA LEU A 190 -77.29 -1.52 -33.75
C LEU A 190 -78.76 -1.33 -34.20
N VAL A 191 -79.24 -2.46 -34.73
CA VAL A 191 -80.62 -2.95 -34.85
C VAL A 191 -81.38 -2.61 -36.14
N ARG A 192 -81.18 -3.50 -37.13
CA ARG A 192 -82.22 -3.87 -38.09
C ARG A 192 -83.44 -4.46 -37.37
N HIS A 193 -84.61 -4.28 -38.01
CA HIS A 193 -85.94 -4.83 -37.70
C HIS A 193 -86.70 -3.98 -36.66
N ARG A 194 -87.98 -3.58 -36.82
CA ARG A 194 -89.10 -4.25 -37.49
C ARG A 194 -90.32 -3.29 -37.58
N TRP A 195 -90.90 -3.14 -38.78
CA TRP A 195 -92.33 -2.93 -39.14
C TRP A 195 -93.28 -2.09 -38.25
N LYS A 196 -93.87 -1.05 -38.85
CA LYS A 196 -95.34 -0.92 -39.03
C LYS A 196 -95.66 -0.03 -40.22
#